data_AF-X0S688-F1
#
_entry.id   AF-X0S688-F1
#
_cell.length_a   1.000
_cell.length_b   1.000
_cell.length_c   1.000
_cell.angle_alpha   90.00
_cell.angle_beta   90.00
_cell.angle_gamma   90.00
#
_symmetry.space_group_name_H-M   'P 1'
#
loop_
_entity.id
_entity.type
_entity.pdbx_description
1 polymer ?
#
loop_
_entity_poly.entity_id
_entity_poly.type
_entity_poly.pdbx_seq_one_letter_code
_entity_poly.pdbx_strand_id
1 'polypeptide(L)' 'MVKTHTFCGKTYKITIGAFDGLTDTFKKEQEMIIMTDPNTRAGFETAIHEALHACDWNKNEVMVEQTAYDIAR' A
#
# COMPACT_ATOMS: atom_id res chain seq x y z
N MET A 1 -11.91 7.78 -0.15
CA MET A 1 -13.34 7.45 -0.38
C MET A 1 -13.41 6.38 -1.46
N VAL A 2 -14.09 5.26 -1.21
CA VAL A 2 -14.23 4.19 -2.21
C VAL A 2 -15.43 4.49 -3.10
N LYS A 3 -15.19 4.68 -4.40
CA LYS A 3 -16.24 4.79 -5.42
C LYS A 3 -16.34 3.47 -6.18
N THR A 4 -17.50 3.18 -6.76
CA THR A 4 -17.68 2.04 -7.67
C THR A 4 -18.02 2.55 -9.05
N HIS A 5 -17.43 1.96 -10.09
CA HIS A 5 -17.72 2.30 -11.47
C HIS A 5 -17.85 1.03 -12.32
N THR A 6 -18.82 0.98 -13.22
CA THR A 6 -19.01 -0.14 -14.14
C THR A 6 -18.58 0.27 -15.54
N PHE A 7 -17.65 -0.46 -16.12
CA PHE A 7 -17.14 -0.23 -17.48
C PHE A 7 -17.01 -1.56 -18.22
N CYS A 8 -17.55 -1.65 -19.44
CA CYS A 8 -17.61 -2.87 -20.25
C CYS A 8 -18.15 -4.10 -19.49
N GLY A 9 -19.19 -3.89 -18.67
CA GLY A 9 -19.82 -4.96 -17.88
C GLY A 9 -19.02 -5.45 -16.67
N LYS A 10 -17.84 -4.86 -16.40
CA LYS A 10 -17.04 -5.14 -15.20
C LYS A 10 -17.21 -4.03 -14.18
N THR A 11 -17.35 -4.39 -12.91
CA THR A 11 -17.44 -3.44 -11.79
C THR A 11 -16.07 -3.28 -11.16
N TYR A 12 -15.61 -2.03 -11.04
CA TYR A 12 -14.34 -1.65 -10.46
C TYR A 12 -14.59 -0.93 -9.13
N LYS A 13 -13.82 -1.30 -8.11
CA LYS A 13 -13.66 -0.48 -6.90
C LYS A 13 -12.55 0.51 -7.18
N ILE A 14 -12.86 1.80 -7.05
CA ILE A 14 -11.93 2.90 -7.27
C ILE A 14 -11.63 3.54 -5.93
N THR A 15 -10.38 3.44 -5.51
CA THR A 15 -9.85 4.20 -4.38
C THR A 15 -9.28 5.51 -4.92
N ILE A 16 -9.86 6.64 -4.49
CA ILE A 16 -9.36 7.98 -4.83
C ILE A 16 -8.89 8.64 -3.53
N GLY A 17 -7.62 9.03 -3.50
CA GLY A 17 -6.98 9.70 -2.37
C GLY A 17 -5.51 10.02 -2.67
N ALA A 18 -4.89 10.82 -1.81
CA ALA A 18 -3.44 10.79 -1.66
C ALA A 18 -3.07 9.48 -0.97
N PHE A 19 -2.05 8.82 -1.47
CA PHE A 19 -1.47 7.62 -0.87
C PHE A 19 0.02 7.89 -0.70
N ASP A 20 0.61 7.36 0.36
CA ASP A 20 2.03 7.53 0.66
C ASP A 20 2.86 6.41 0.04
N GLY A 21 2.25 5.23 -0.11
CA GLY A 21 2.81 4.04 -0.73
C GLY A 21 1.75 3.24 -1.49
N LEU A 22 2.21 2.37 -2.38
CA LEU A 22 1.38 1.37 -3.06
C LEU A 22 2.23 0.17 -3.45
N THR A 23 1.75 -1.02 -3.13
CA THR A 23 2.29 -2.28 -3.65
C THR A 23 1.28 -2.94 -4.59
N ASP A 24 1.71 -3.36 -5.77
CA ASP A 24 0.89 -4.13 -6.73
C ASP A 24 1.54 -5.48 -6.99
N THR A 25 0.91 -6.53 -6.49
CA THR A 25 1.34 -7.92 -6.67
C THR A 25 0.56 -8.65 -7.78
N PHE A 26 -0.39 -8.00 -8.46
CA PHE A 26 -1.22 -8.61 -9.50
C PHE A 26 -0.59 -8.58 -10.89
N LYS A 27 0.46 -7.79 -11.07
CA LYS A 27 1.24 -7.73 -12.32
C LYS A 27 2.28 -8.86 -12.39
N LYS A 28 2.70 -9.19 -13.61
CA LYS A 28 3.83 -10.13 -13.85
C LYS A 28 5.14 -9.65 -13.22
N GLU A 29 5.27 -8.34 -13.07
CA GLU A 29 6.37 -7.67 -12.37
C GLU A 29 5.76 -7.01 -11.15
N GLN A 30 6.16 -7.45 -9.96
CA GLN A 30 5.69 -6.87 -8.71
C GLN A 30 6.26 -5.46 -8.58
N GLU A 31 5.41 -4.47 -8.38
CA GLU A 31 5.81 -3.07 -8.26
C GLU A 31 5.51 -2.56 -6.85
N MET A 32 6.44 -1.81 -6.28
CA MET A 32 6.26 -1.06 -5.04
C MET A 32 6.62 0.39 -5.31
N ILE A 33 5.72 1.29 -4.97
CA ILE A 33 5.83 2.72 -5.20
C ILE A 33 5.76 3.41 -3.85
N ILE A 34 6.78 4.20 -3.51
CA ILE A 34 6.80 5.07 -2.33
C ILE A 34 6.81 6.51 -2.81
N MET A 35 5.84 7.30 -2.37
CA MET A 35 5.67 8.70 -2.78
C MET A 35 6.03 9.70 -1.67
N THR A 36 6.31 9.22 -0.47
CA THR A 36 6.87 9.99 0.63
C THR A 36 8.40 10.03 0.57
N ASP A 37 9.02 11.04 1.18
CA ASP A 37 10.49 11.13 1.25
C ASP A 37 11.03 10.00 2.14
N PRO A 38 11.78 9.03 1.58
CA PRO A 38 12.27 7.87 2.32
C PRO A 38 13.28 8.21 3.41
N ASN A 39 13.85 9.43 3.42
CA ASN A 39 14.77 9.90 4.45
C ASN A 39 14.06 10.48 5.68
N THR A 40 12.73 10.55 5.64
CA THR A 40 11.92 10.90 6.80
C THR A 40 11.45 9.64 7.50
N ARG A 41 11.16 9.75 8.80
CA ARG A 41 10.54 8.64 9.55
C ARG A 41 9.27 8.14 8.86
N ALA A 42 8.41 9.05 8.42
CA ALA A 42 7.17 8.69 7.75
C ALA A 42 7.43 7.90 6.46
N GLY A 43 8.37 8.34 5.62
CA GLY A 43 8.69 7.60 4.40
C GLY A 43 9.36 6.26 4.65
N PHE A 44 10.17 6.14 5.70
CA PHE A 44 10.75 4.87 6.11
C PHE A 44 9.67 3.89 6.63
N GLU A 45 8.74 4.38 7.45
CA GLU A 45 7.58 3.64 7.94
C GLU A 45 6.70 3.16 6.76
N THR A 46 6.40 4.03 5.80
CA THR A 46 5.68 3.67 4.57
C THR A 46 6.41 2.57 3.79
N ALA A 47 7.73 2.69 3.61
CA ALA A 47 8.51 1.68 2.88
C ALA A 47 8.46 0.30 3.55
N ILE A 48 8.51 0.25 4.89
CA ILE A 48 8.38 -1.00 5.64
C ILE A 48 6.96 -1.56 5.52
N HIS A 49 5.94 -0.71 5.66
CA HIS A 49 4.54 -1.09 5.53
C HIS A 49 4.25 -1.76 4.17
N GLU A 50 4.68 -1.12 3.08
CA GLU A 50 4.51 -1.66 1.73
C GLU A 50 5.30 -2.97 1.51
N ALA A 51 6.52 -3.07 2.07
CA ALA A 51 7.32 -4.30 2.01
C ALA A 51 6.67 -5.48 2.75
N LEU A 52 5.97 -5.21 3.86
CA LEU A 52 5.22 -6.23 4.57
C LEU A 52 4.02 -6.72 3.75
N HIS A 53 3.30 -5.81 3.06
CA HIS A 53 2.24 -6.19 2.13
C HIS A 53 2.75 -7.01 0.95
N ALA A 54 3.93 -6.68 0.40
CA ALA A 54 4.55 -7.46 -0.67
C ALA A 54 4.86 -8.91 -0.24
N CYS A 55 5.21 -9.12 1.03
CA CYS A 55 5.50 -10.45 1.57
C CYS A 55 4.24 -11.29 1.81
N ASP A 56 3.19 -10.68 2.38
CA ASP A 56 1.93 -11.37 2.67
C ASP A 56 0.73 -10.41 2.64
N TRP A 57 0.09 -10.35 1.47
CA TRP A 57 -1.05 -9.48 1.19
C TRP A 57 -2.29 -9.75 2.06
N ASN A 58 -2.40 -10.95 2.64
CA ASN A 58 -3.56 -11.33 3.45
C ASN A 58 -3.40 -10.96 4.92
N LYS A 59 -2.28 -10.33 5.30
CA LYS A 59 -2.11 -9.81 6.66
C LYS A 59 -3.11 -8.70 6.96
N ASN A 60 -3.45 -8.62 8.24
CA ASN A 60 -4.32 -7.58 8.74
C ASN A 60 -3.59 -6.23 8.70
N GLU A 61 -4.24 -5.23 8.11
CA GLU A 61 -3.72 -3.86 7.98
C GLU A 61 -3.16 -3.29 9.29
N VAL A 62 -3.90 -3.44 10.40
CA VAL A 62 -3.52 -2.92 11.72
C VAL A 62 -2.23 -3.57 12.20
N MET A 63 -2.02 -4.86 11.91
CA MET A 63 -0.77 -5.54 12.27
C MET A 63 0.41 -5.05 11.42
N VAL A 64 0.18 -4.80 10.12
CA VAL A 64 1.22 -4.29 9.22
C VAL A 64 1.63 -2.88 9.63
N GLU A 65 0.67 -1.99 9.85
CA GLU A 65 0.89 -0.63 10.33
C GLU A 65 1.65 -0.61 11.67
N GLN A 66 1.19 -1.38 12.67
CA GLN A 66 1.85 -1.43 13.97
C GLN A 66 3.29 -1.95 13.86
N THR A 67 3.53 -2.98 13.03
CA THR A 67 4.88 -3.53 12.82
C THR A 67 5.80 -2.51 12.15
N ALA A 68 5.32 -1.81 11.12
CA ALA A 68 6.09 -0.78 10.45
C ALA A 68 6.47 0.36 11.40
N TYR A 69 5.51 0.83 12.20
CA TYR A 69 5.71 1.85 13.21
C TYR A 69 6.74 1.42 14.28
N ASP A 70 6.69 0.17 14.74
CA ASP A 70 7.63 -0.34 15.75
C ASP A 70 9.06 -0.49 15.20
N ILE A 71 9.22 -0.81 13.91
CA ILE A 71 10.54 -0.89 13.26
C ILE A 71 11.12 0.50 13.00
N ALA A 72 10.29 1.48 12.66
CA ALA A 72 10.72 2.85 12.32
C ALA A 72 11.06 3.74 13.55
N ARG A 73 11.12 3.17 14.76
CA ARG A 73 11.38 3.87 16.02
C ARG A 73 12.86 4.12 16.32
#